data_AF-A0A239FRI9-F1
#
_entry.id   AF-A0A239FRI9-F1
#
_cell.length_a   1.000
_cell.length_b   1.000
_cell.length_c   1.000
_cell.angle_alpha   90.00
_cell.angle_beta   90.00
_cell.angle_gamma   90.00
#
_symmetry.space_group_name_H-M   'P 1'
#
loop_
_entity.id
_entity.type
_entity.pdbx_description
1 polymer ?
#
loop_
_entity_poly.entity_id
_entity_poly.type
_entity_poly.pdbx_seq_one_letter_code
_entity_poly.pdbx_strand_id
1 'polypeptide(L)' 'MTGTGKIKRKHAYKSHILTKKTTKQKRNLTHAGLVSTADMDRVKAMLNI' A
#
# COMPACT_ATOMS: atom_id res chain seq x y z
N MET A 1 -12.03 -4.12 -0.05
CA MET A 1 -12.38 -2.69 -0.29
C MET A 1 -12.69 -2.03 1.05
N THR A 2 -12.46 -0.73 1.20
CA THR A 2 -13.01 0.04 2.32
C THR A 2 -14.50 0.30 2.07
N GLY A 3 -15.26 0.71 3.09
CA GLY A 3 -16.69 1.02 2.95
C GLY A 3 -17.01 2.12 1.90
N THR A 4 -16.00 2.86 1.44
CA THR A 4 -16.09 3.91 0.41
C THR A 4 -15.59 3.45 -0.97
N GLY A 5 -15.36 2.15 -1.19
CA GLY A 5 -14.90 1.62 -2.48
C GLY A 5 -13.42 1.85 -2.79
N LYS A 6 -12.65 2.43 -1.85
CA LYS A 6 -11.20 2.58 -2.00
C LYS A 6 -10.48 1.28 -1.66
N ILE A 7 -9.31 1.07 -2.24
CA ILE A 7 -8.49 -0.13 -2.01
C ILE A 7 -7.30 0.24 -1.13
N LYS A 8 -7.18 -0.44 0.01
CA LYS A 8 -6.08 -0.31 0.95
C LYS A 8 -4.91 -1.19 0.51
N ARG A 9 -3.68 -0.67 0.53
CA ARG A 9 -2.45 -1.40 0.17
C ARG A 9 -1.36 -1.27 1.24
N LYS A 10 -0.47 -2.26 1.31
CA LYS A 10 0.76 -2.15 2.10
C LYS A 10 1.84 -1.39 1.33
N HIS A 11 2.74 -0.71 2.04
CA HIS A 11 3.89 -0.05 1.42
C HIS A 11 4.94 -1.07 0.95
N ALA A 12 5.58 -0.76 -0.17
CA ALA A 12 6.75 -1.48 -0.64
C ALA A 12 7.97 -1.24 0.29
N TYR A 13 9.02 -2.03 0.13
CA TYR A 13 10.30 -1.89 0.87
C TYR A 13 10.25 -2.23 2.37
N LYS A 14 9.24 -2.96 2.85
CA LYS A 14 9.23 -3.52 4.21
C LYS A 14 9.61 -5.02 4.29
N SER A 15 9.92 -5.66 3.15
CA SER A 15 10.16 -7.11 3.10
C SER A 15 11.58 -7.54 3.50
N HIS A 16 12.62 -6.77 3.13
CA HIS A 16 14.01 -7.11 3.45
C HIS A 16 14.91 -5.87 3.56
N ILE A 17 16.12 -6.09 4.10
CA ILE A 17 17.15 -5.08 4.36
C ILE A 17 16.55 -3.90 5.17
N LEU A 18 16.07 -4.22 6.36
CA LEU A 18 15.47 -3.28 7.31
C LEU A 18 16.48 -2.72 8.31
N THR A 19 17.62 -3.39 8.45
CA THR A 19 18.71 -3.03 9.37
C THR A 19 19.28 -1.67 9.04
N LYS A 20 19.55 -1.39 7.75
CA LYS A 20 20.09 -0.10 7.27
C LYS A 20 19.06 1.04 7.16
N LYS A 21 17.77 0.75 7.34
CA LYS A 21 16.70 1.77 7.23
C LYS A 21 16.52 2.46 8.58
N THR A 22 16.31 3.77 8.56
CA THR A 22 16.04 4.54 9.77
C THR A 22 14.76 4.06 10.45
N THR A 23 14.66 4.24 11.77
CA THR A 23 13.45 3.92 12.55
C THR A 23 12.24 4.70 12.06
N LYS A 24 12.41 5.98 11.72
CA LYS A 24 11.37 6.83 11.11
C LYS A 24 10.86 6.26 9.79
N GLN A 25 11.76 5.86 8.88
CA GLN A 25 11.38 5.26 7.61
C GLN A 25 10.66 3.93 7.83
N LYS A 26 11.15 3.07 8.73
CA LYS A 26 10.50 1.81 9.07
C LYS A 26 9.09 1.99 9.64
N ARG A 27 8.85 3.04 10.43
CA ARG A 27 7.53 3.39 10.99
C ARG A 27 6.56 3.83 9.91
N ASN A 28 6.99 4.74 9.02
CA ASN A 28 6.16 5.21 7.91
C ASN A 28 5.74 4.05 7.00
N LEU A 29 6.63 3.09 6.74
CA LEU A 29 6.34 1.90 5.93
C LEU A 29 5.42 0.87 6.61
N THR A 30 5.18 0.97 7.92
CA THR A 30 4.26 0.07 8.64
C THR A 30 2.81 0.46 8.42
N HIS A 31 2.53 1.75 8.24
CA HIS A 31 1.18 2.22 7.97
C HIS A 31 0.69 1.71 6.61
N ALA A 32 -0.61 1.56 6.46
CA ALA A 32 -1.19 1.14 5.21
C ALA A 32 -1.71 2.37 4.45
N GLY A 33 -1.34 2.45 3.17
CA GLY A 33 -1.78 3.51 2.28
C GLY A 33 -3.01 3.11 1.48
N LEU A 34 -3.53 4.07 0.71
CA LEU A 34 -4.52 3.81 -0.32
C LEU A 34 -3.84 3.64 -1.69
N VAL A 35 -4.50 2.92 -2.59
CA VAL A 35 -4.14 2.88 -4.00
C VAL A 35 -4.40 4.25 -4.63
N SER A 36 -3.54 4.67 -5.55
CA SER A 36 -3.70 5.92 -6.29
C SER A 36 -4.97 5.88 -7.13
N THR A 37 -5.60 7.03 -7.36
CA THR A 37 -6.80 7.14 -8.21
C THR A 37 -6.55 6.58 -9.61
N ALA A 38 -5.37 6.84 -10.18
CA ALA A 38 -4.98 6.38 -11.52
C ALA A 38 -4.86 4.86 -11.66
N ASP A 39 -4.61 4.14 -10.56
CA ASP A 39 -4.44 2.67 -10.57
C ASP A 39 -5.69 1.93 -10.12
N MET A 40 -6.72 2.65 -9.63
CA MET A 40 -7.92 2.00 -9.09
C MET A 40 -8.65 1.16 -10.13
N ASP A 41 -8.80 1.65 -11.36
CA ASP A 41 -9.57 0.95 -12.41
C ASP A 41 -8.88 -0.34 -12.84
N ARG A 42 -7.55 -0.33 -12.94
CA ARG A 42 -6.76 -1.53 -13.24
C ARG A 42 -6.87 -2.57 -12.12
N VAL A 43 -6.77 -2.13 -10.87
CA VAL A 43 -6.84 -3.02 -9.71
C VAL A 43 -8.25 -3.60 -9.55
N LYS A 44 -9.29 -2.82 -9.85
CA LYS A 44 -10.69 -3.28 -9.88
C LYS A 44 -10.92 -4.34 -10.95
N ALA A 45 -10.45 -4.08 -12.18
CA ALA A 45 -10.52 -5.04 -13.28
C ALA A 45 -9.80 -6.36 -12.96
N MET A 46 -8.63 -6.30 -12.30
CA MET A 46 -7.89 -7.51 -11.90
C MET A 46 -8.58 -8.30 -10.77
N LEU A 47 -9.35 -7.64 -9.92
CA LEU A 47 -10.09 -8.28 -8.83
C LEU A 47 -11.51 -8.67 -9.25
N ASN A 48 -11.93 -8.33 -10.47
CA ASN A 48 -13.25 -8.56 -11.03
C ASN A 48 -14.37 -7.95 -10.15
N ILE A 49 -14.13 -6.71 -9.68
CA ILE A 49 -15.04 -5.91 -8.83
C ILE A 49 -15.26 -4.54 -9.45
#